data_AF-A0A1H8RLU1-F1
#
_entry.id   AF-A0A1H8RLU1-F1
#
_cell.length_a   1.000
_cell.length_b   1.000
_cell.length_c   1.000
_cell.angle_alpha   90.00
_cell.angle_beta   90.00
_cell.angle_gamma   90.00
#
_symmetry.space_group_name_H-M   'P 1'
#
loop_
_entity.id
_entity.type
_entity.pdbx_description
1 polymer ?
#
loop_
_entity_poly.entity_id
_entity_poly.type
_entity_poly.pdbx_seq_one_letter_code
_entity_poly.pdbx_strand_id
1 'polypeptide(L)'
;MLSLANQFVARATRLFLAAAGESALWTVSAQGRVVGSLVCQNGVWRLSWFNGADRRLTSYAGPVGGDVESLAESLSARLGAPVRLESQPV
;
A
#
# COMPACT_ATOMS: atom_id res chain seq x y z
N MET A 1 -8.54 -15.61 -22.70
CA MET A 1 -8.04 -16.06 -21.38
C MET A 1 -6.63 -15.53 -21.05
N LEU A 2 -6.28 -14.28 -21.43
CA LEU A 2 -4.96 -13.67 -21.16
C LEU A 2 -4.95 -12.66 -19.99
N SER A 3 -6.12 -12.40 -19.38
CA SER A 3 -6.28 -11.29 -18.41
C SER A 3 -5.65 -11.58 -17.04
N LEU A 4 -5.82 -12.79 -16.51
CA LEU A 4 -5.34 -13.15 -15.17
C LEU A 4 -3.81 -13.24 -15.08
N ALA A 5 -3.17 -13.87 -16.07
CA ALA A 5 -1.72 -13.95 -16.13
C ALA A 5 -1.08 -12.56 -16.25
N ASN A 6 -1.70 -11.66 -17.03
CA ASN A 6 -1.19 -10.30 -17.21
C ASN A 6 -1.36 -9.45 -15.94
N GLN A 7 -2.46 -9.63 -15.20
CA GLN A 7 -2.65 -8.98 -13.90
C GLN A 7 -1.65 -9.49 -12.86
N PHE A 8 -1.34 -10.78 -12.86
CA PHE A 8 -0.36 -11.38 -11.94
C PHE A 8 1.05 -10.90 -12.26
N VAL A 9 1.45 -10.89 -13.54
CA VAL A 9 2.74 -10.37 -13.98
C VAL A 9 2.83 -8.87 -13.68
N ALA A 10 1.80 -8.07 -13.94
CA ALA A 10 1.80 -6.65 -13.59
C ALA A 10 1.94 -6.41 -12.07
N ARG A 11 1.26 -7.22 -11.25
CA ARG A 11 1.33 -7.14 -9.79
C ARG A 11 2.70 -7.57 -9.25
N ALA A 12 3.24 -8.68 -9.76
CA ALA A 12 4.56 -9.16 -9.41
C ALA A 12 5.65 -8.18 -9.85
N THR A 13 5.61 -7.69 -11.09
CA THR A 13 6.57 -6.71 -11.61
C THR A 13 6.54 -5.40 -10.81
N ARG A 14 5.37 -4.94 -10.33
CA ARG A 14 5.28 -3.78 -9.43
C ARG A 14 5.91 -4.04 -8.05
N LEU A 15 5.74 -5.24 -7.49
CA LEU A 15 6.41 -5.65 -6.25
C LEU A 15 7.94 -5.70 -6.41
N PHE A 16 8.43 -6.18 -7.57
CA PHE A 16 9.87 -6.24 -7.86
C PHE A 16 10.49 -4.88 -8.22
N LEU A 17 9.77 -3.97 -8.89
CA LEU A 17 10.28 -2.63 -9.25
C LEU A 17 10.41 -1.70 -8.05
N ALA A 18 9.56 -1.83 -7.03
CA ALA A 18 9.70 -1.06 -5.79
C ALA A 18 11.01 -1.36 -5.02
N ALA A 19 11.67 -2.49 -5.33
CA ALA A 19 12.98 -2.84 -4.79
C ALA A 19 14.16 -2.33 -5.65
N ALA A 20 13.89 -1.90 -6.90
CA ALA A 20 14.91 -1.54 -7.90
C ALA A 20 14.91 -0.03 -8.20
N GLY A 21 15.00 0.82 -7.18
CA GLY A 21 15.26 2.26 -7.35
C GLY A 21 14.16 3.11 -8.01
N GLU A 22 13.10 2.50 -8.55
CA GLU A 22 11.96 3.22 -9.11
C GLU A 22 11.00 3.72 -8.02
N SER A 23 10.39 4.88 -8.25
CA SER A 23 9.37 5.42 -7.35
C SER A 23 8.07 4.63 -7.51
N ALA A 24 7.38 4.33 -6.41
CA ALA A 24 6.07 3.71 -6.43
C ALA A 24 5.15 4.40 -5.44
N LEU A 25 3.87 4.53 -5.81
CA LEU A 25 2.84 5.19 -5.03
C LEU A 25 1.64 4.25 -4.90
N TRP A 26 1.07 4.18 -3.69
CA TRP A 26 -0.20 3.51 -3.44
C TRP A 26 -1.16 4.44 -2.71
N THR A 27 -2.44 4.36 -3.06
CA THR A 27 -3.52 4.89 -2.23
C THR A 27 -3.86 3.88 -1.15
N VAL A 28 -4.04 4.35 0.08
CA VAL A 28 -4.54 3.53 1.20
C VAL A 28 -6.02 3.83 1.35
N SER A 29 -6.86 2.82 1.15
CA SER A 29 -8.31 2.93 1.31
C SER A 29 -8.83 2.01 2.40
N ALA A 30 -9.80 2.50 3.16
CA ALA A 30 -10.47 1.78 4.24
C ALA A 30 -11.95 2.17 4.23
N GLN A 31 -12.84 1.18 4.43
CA GLN A 31 -14.29 1.42 4.47
C GLN A 31 -14.83 2.22 3.26
N GLY A 32 -14.25 1.99 2.07
CA GLY A 32 -14.68 2.66 0.83
C GLY A 32 -14.17 4.09 0.64
N ARG A 33 -13.28 4.58 1.51
CA ARG A 33 -12.68 5.93 1.41
C ARG A 33 -11.16 5.85 1.33
N VAL A 34 -10.54 6.73 0.55
CA VAL A 34 -9.08 6.94 0.60
C VAL A 34 -8.71 7.72 1.87
N VAL A 35 -7.87 7.11 2.70
CA VAL A 35 -7.49 7.62 4.02
C VAL A 35 -6.01 7.94 4.15
N GLY A 36 -5.19 7.60 3.15
CA GLY A 36 -3.77 7.91 3.14
C GLY A 36 -3.06 7.49 1.87
N SER A 37 -1.74 7.55 1.91
CA SER A 37 -0.86 7.12 0.83
C SER A 37 0.38 6.42 1.37
N LEU A 38 0.87 5.47 0.58
CA LEU A 38 2.18 4.85 0.77
C LEU A 38 3.06 5.22 -0.42
N VAL A 39 4.29 5.63 -0.16
CA VAL A 39 5.29 5.93 -1.20
C VAL A 39 6.54 5.12 -0.92
N CYS A 40 7.07 4.46 -1.95
CA CYS A 40 8.45 3.97 -1.98
C CYS A 40 9.23 4.87 -2.94
N GLN A 41 10.31 5.49 -2.50
CA GLN A 41 11.17 6.32 -3.34
C GLN A 41 12.62 6.11 -2.91
N ASN A 42 13.49 5.74 -3.85
CA ASN A 42 14.91 5.44 -3.59
C ASN A 42 15.09 4.42 -2.44
N GLY A 43 14.23 3.40 -2.40
CA GLY A 43 14.21 2.38 -1.33
C GLY A 43 13.67 2.86 0.03
N VAL A 44 13.28 4.14 0.16
CA VAL A 44 12.69 4.69 1.37
C VAL A 44 11.17 4.63 1.28
N TRP A 45 10.56 3.97 2.26
CA TRP A 45 9.11 3.85 2.38
C TRP A 45 8.55 4.90 3.34
N ARG A 46 7.47 5.57 2.93
CA ARG A 46 6.77 6.57 3.75
C ARG A 46 5.28 6.35 3.67
N LEU A 47 4.65 6.22 4.84
CA LEU A 47 3.21 6.12 5.02
C LEU A 47 2.68 7.46 5.56
N SER A 48 1.70 8.02 4.87
CA SER A 48 1.09 9.30 5.20
C SER A 48 -0.42 9.15 5.33
N TRP A 49 -1.03 9.90 6.25
CA TRP A 49 -2.46 9.84 6.51
C TRP A 49 -3.13 11.16 6.12
N PHE A 50 -4.32 11.06 5.55
CA PHE A 50 -5.16 12.22 5.27
C PHE A 50 -5.97 12.63 6.49
N ASN A 51 -6.48 13.85 6.46
CA ASN A 51 -7.28 14.36 7.57
C ASN A 51 -8.55 13.52 7.77
N GLY A 52 -8.82 13.17 9.03
CA GLY A 52 -9.93 12.31 9.43
C GLY A 52 -9.70 10.81 9.23
N ALA A 53 -8.46 10.37 8.98
CA ALA A 53 -8.12 8.96 9.08
C ALA A 53 -8.32 8.44 10.52
N ASP A 54 -8.77 7.19 10.65
CA ASP A 54 -9.01 6.57 11.96
C ASP A 54 -7.74 6.58 12.82
N ARG A 55 -7.88 6.92 14.12
CA ARG A 55 -6.76 6.97 15.07
C ARG A 55 -5.99 5.65 15.17
N ARG A 56 -6.65 4.52 14.94
CA ARG A 56 -6.03 3.19 14.89
C ARG A 56 -5.01 3.09 13.76
N LEU A 57 -5.27 3.74 12.63
CA LEU A 57 -4.34 3.81 11.50
C LEU A 57 -3.25 4.86 11.75
N THR A 58 -3.62 6.07 12.19
CA THR A 58 -2.64 7.16 12.36
C THR A 58 -1.62 6.91 13.46
N SER A 59 -1.93 6.04 14.42
CA SER A 59 -1.00 5.58 15.46
C SER A 59 -0.17 4.35 15.07
N TYR A 60 -0.23 3.91 13.81
CA TYR A 60 0.55 2.78 13.34
C TYR A 60 2.05 3.11 13.37
N ALA A 61 2.82 2.29 14.08
CA ALA A 61 4.27 2.40 14.23
C ALA A 61 4.99 1.09 13.86
N GLY A 62 4.31 0.22 13.09
CA GLY A 62 4.88 -1.03 12.61
C GLY A 62 5.72 -0.85 11.34
N PRO A 63 6.27 -1.94 10.79
CA PRO A 63 7.03 -1.93 9.55
C PRO A 63 6.19 -1.44 8.36
N VAL A 64 6.76 -0.56 7.53
CA VAL A 64 6.06 0.07 6.39
C VAL A 64 6.57 -0.42 5.02
N GLY A 65 7.79 -0.99 4.97
CA GLY A 65 8.46 -1.32 3.72
C GLY A 65 8.58 -2.81 3.42
N GLY A 66 8.81 -3.13 2.15
CA GLY A 66 9.15 -4.46 1.65
C GLY A 66 7.95 -5.27 1.16
N ASP A 67 6.89 -5.37 1.96
CA ASP A 67 5.70 -6.17 1.64
C ASP A 67 4.42 -5.34 1.85
N VAL A 68 3.84 -4.91 0.73
CA VAL A 68 2.60 -4.11 0.69
C VAL A 68 1.39 -4.91 1.16
N GLU A 69 1.37 -6.22 0.92
CA GLU A 69 0.25 -7.09 1.30
C GLU A 69 0.25 -7.34 2.81
N SER A 70 1.42 -7.62 3.38
CA SER A 70 1.60 -7.72 4.84
C SER A 70 1.26 -6.41 5.57
N LEU A 71 1.62 -5.26 4.99
CA LEU A 71 1.21 -3.95 5.52
C LEU A 71 -0.32 -3.80 5.49
N ALA A 72 -0.99 -4.18 4.39
CA ALA A 72 -2.45 -4.13 4.28
C ALA A 72 -3.14 -4.98 5.35
N GLU A 73 -2.62 -6.19 5.59
CA GLU A 73 -3.13 -7.11 6.62
C GLU A 73 -2.97 -6.53 8.03
N SER A 74 -1.78 -5.98 8.33
CA SER A 74 -1.49 -5.35 9.62
C SER A 74 -2.42 -4.17 9.91
N LEU A 75 -2.64 -3.31 8.91
CA LEU A 75 -3.56 -2.17 9.02
C LEU A 75 -5.01 -2.64 9.14
N SER A 76 -5.40 -3.69 8.41
CA SER A 76 -6.74 -4.26 8.47
C SER A 76 -7.07 -4.84 9.84
N ALA A 77 -6.14 -5.62 10.41
CA ALA A 77 -6.27 -6.20 11.74
C ALA A 77 -6.41 -5.12 12.80
N ARG A 78 -5.62 -4.04 12.69
CA ARG A 78 -5.63 -2.93 13.64
C ARG A 78 -6.91 -2.08 13.54
N LEU A 79 -7.41 -1.85 12.33
CA LEU A 79 -8.65 -1.11 12.11
C LEU A 79 -9.88 -1.93 12.51
N GLY A 80 -9.83 -3.25 12.31
CA GLY A 80 -10.98 -4.14 12.41
C GLY A 80 -11.85 -4.14 11.15
N ALA A 81 -11.32 -3.65 10.03
CA ALA A 81 -11.99 -3.60 8.73
C ALA A 81 -10.95 -3.70 7.60
N PRO A 82 -11.33 -4.15 6.39
CA PRO A 82 -10.39 -4.27 5.29
C PRO A 82 -9.75 -2.94 4.91
N VAL A 83 -8.43 -2.95 4.79
CA VAL A 83 -7.59 -1.89 4.25
C VAL A 83 -7.00 -2.38 2.93
N ARG A 84 -7.07 -1.56 1.88
CA ARG A 84 -6.51 -1.88 0.56
C ARG A 84 -5.43 -0.88 0.21
N LEU A 85 -4.35 -1.38 -0.40
CA LEU A 85 -3.30 -0.57 -0.98
C LEU A 85 -3.31 -0.75 -2.49
N GLU A 86 -3.70 0.32 -3.21
CA GLU A 86 -3.87 0.27 -4.67
C GLU A 86 -2.77 1.10 -5.32
N SER A 87 -1.93 0.43 -6.12
CA SER A 87 -0.81 1.10 -6.79
C SER A 87 -1.30 2.10 -7.82
N GLN A 88 -0.72 3.28 -7.81
CA GLN A 88 -0.98 4.34 -8.76
C GLN A 88 0.11 4.38 -9.84
N PRO A 89 -0.22 4.84 -11.06
CA PRO A 89 0.81 5.21 -12.02
C PRO A 89 1.64 6.37 -11.45
N VAL A 90 2.95 6.29 -11.62
CA VAL A 90 3.93 7.35 -11.29
C VAL A 90 4.46 8.00 -12.54
#